data_AF-A0A816GDR8-F1
#
_entry.id   AF-A0A816GDR8-F1
#
_cell.length_a   1.000
_cell.length_b   1.000
_cell.length_c   1.000
_cell.angle_alpha   90.00
_cell.angle_beta   90.00
_cell.angle_gamma   90.00
#
_symmetry.space_group_name_H-M   'P 1'
#
loop_
_entity.id
_entity.type
_entity.pdbx_description
1 polymer ?
#
loop_
_entity_poly.entity_id
_entity_poly.type
_entity_poly.pdbx_seq_one_letter_code
_entity_poly.pdbx_strand_id
1 'polypeptide(L)'
;SRRYPFKVFLQHPYPLTNIDVHLLIDLPHIAYVHVTINGTEIPLQAARRNDDTFLLKFRPITAGDYSIILKDFLEQPIPGSPFIFPVYNPSSVHFEASNRLQPINDCHLICNIDKAGPGKFFVMVYSQIEENQFHPIIIPIHIHPLPSNHIRISISPPKIGTYRIYTAYRNIPINDAKKKRNVFGA
;
A
#
# COMPACT_ATOMS: atom_id res chain seq x y z
N SER A 1 11.66 16.04 -2.97
CA SER A 1 10.34 15.53 -3.39
C SER A 1 10.34 15.43 -4.91
N ARG A 2 9.99 14.28 -5.50
CA ARG A 2 9.84 14.20 -6.97
C ARG A 2 8.61 15.04 -7.33
N ARG A 3 8.83 16.25 -7.86
CA ARG A 3 7.74 17.09 -8.37
C ARG A 3 7.35 16.51 -9.72
N TYR A 4 6.24 15.78 -9.74
CA TYR A 4 5.57 15.48 -11.01
C TYR A 4 5.22 16.81 -11.70
N PRO A 5 5.25 16.88 -13.04
CA PRO A 5 4.81 18.08 -13.76
C PRO A 5 3.27 18.23 -13.77
N PHE A 6 2.58 17.49 -12.90
CA PHE A 6 1.14 17.50 -12.74
C PHE A 6 0.78 17.43 -11.26
N LYS A 7 -0.38 17.99 -10.91
CA LYS A 7 -0.96 17.89 -9.58
C LYS A 7 -1.88 16.68 -9.52
N VAL A 8 -1.76 15.89 -8.47
CA VAL A 8 -2.64 14.75 -8.19
C VAL A 8 -3.69 15.19 -7.17
N PHE A 9 -4.96 14.96 -7.47
CA PHE A 9 -6.06 15.12 -6.53
C PHE A 9 -6.73 13.77 -6.34
N LEU A 10 -6.93 13.38 -5.08
CA LEU A 10 -7.54 12.12 -4.68
C LEU A 10 -8.74 12.42 -3.79
N GLN A 11 -9.80 11.62 -3.91
CA GLN A 11 -10.93 11.67 -2.96
C GLN A 11 -10.56 11.08 -1.58
N HIS A 12 -9.40 10.42 -1.47
CA HIS A 12 -8.87 9.82 -0.25
C HIS A 12 -7.41 10.25 -0.07
N PRO A 13 -6.88 10.42 1.16
CA PRO A 13 -5.48 10.81 1.40
C PRO A 13 -4.43 9.85 0.83
N TYR A 14 -4.83 8.68 0.37
CA TYR A 14 -3.95 7.66 -0.20
C TYR A 14 -4.45 7.19 -1.56
N PRO A 15 -3.56 6.84 -2.49
CA PRO A 15 -3.91 6.29 -3.80
C PRO A 15 -4.37 4.84 -3.65
N LEU A 16 -5.68 4.66 -3.51
CA LEU A 16 -6.29 3.35 -3.27
C LEU A 16 -7.01 2.83 -4.52
N THR A 17 -7.16 1.51 -4.60
CA THR A 17 -8.10 0.91 -5.55
C THR A 17 -9.51 1.42 -5.30
N ASN A 18 -10.29 1.53 -6.37
CA ASN A 18 -11.67 2.02 -6.34
C ASN A 18 -11.80 3.43 -5.72
N ILE A 19 -10.78 4.29 -5.88
CA ILE A 19 -10.85 5.72 -5.56
C ILE A 19 -10.50 6.50 -6.81
N ASP A 20 -11.27 7.53 -7.13
CA ASP A 20 -11.02 8.32 -8.33
C ASP A 20 -9.71 9.09 -8.20
N VAL A 21 -8.88 8.99 -9.25
CA VAL A 21 -7.62 9.70 -9.39
C VAL A 21 -7.82 10.79 -10.42
N HIS A 22 -7.58 12.03 -10.01
CA HIS A 22 -7.61 13.18 -10.90
C HIS A 22 -6.19 13.72 -11.07
N LEU A 23 -5.72 13.84 -12.31
CA LEU A 23 -4.42 14.43 -12.64
C LEU A 23 -4.66 15.73 -13.39
N LEU A 24 -4.16 16.83 -12.85
CA LEU A 24 -4.13 18.13 -13.52
C LEU A 24 -2.73 18.35 -14.09
N ILE A 25 -2.62 18.21 -15.41
CA ILE A 25 -1.38 18.39 -16.15
C ILE A 25 -1.36 19.83 -16.66
N ASP A 26 -0.33 20.55 -16.25
CA ASP A 26 -0.09 21.94 -16.63
C ASP A 26 1.16 21.99 -17.52
N LEU A 27 0.99 21.50 -18.75
CA LEU A 27 2.07 21.41 -19.73
C LEU A 27 1.50 21.75 -21.13
N PRO A 28 1.94 22.86 -21.76
CA PRO A 28 1.35 23.38 -23.00
C PRO A 28 1.67 22.52 -24.24
N HIS A 29 2.62 21.58 -24.13
CA HIS A 29 3.08 20.76 -25.25
C HIS A 29 2.57 19.32 -25.23
N ILE A 30 1.65 18.97 -24.32
CA ILE A 30 1.11 17.60 -24.25
C ILE A 30 -0.03 17.44 -25.25
N ALA A 31 0.11 16.42 -26.08
CA ALA A 31 -0.90 16.04 -27.07
C ALA A 31 -1.58 14.72 -26.70
N TYR A 32 -0.83 13.79 -26.11
CA TYR A 32 -1.31 12.45 -25.82
C TYR A 32 -1.03 12.06 -24.37
N VAL A 33 -2.03 11.45 -23.75
CA VAL A 33 -1.89 10.82 -22.45
C VAL A 33 -2.58 9.47 -22.46
N HIS A 34 -1.85 8.45 -22.00
CA HIS A 34 -2.43 7.17 -21.63
C HIS A 34 -1.86 6.73 -20.28
N VAL A 35 -2.63 5.90 -19.61
CA VAL A 35 -2.26 5.31 -18.33
C VAL A 35 -2.24 3.81 -18.52
N THR A 36 -1.16 3.15 -18.09
CA THR A 36 -1.05 1.69 -18.17
C THR A 36 -0.77 1.08 -16.80
N ILE A 37 -1.14 -0.17 -16.62
CA ILE A 37 -0.70 -1.03 -15.51
C ILE A 37 -0.17 -2.32 -16.09
N ASN A 38 1.04 -2.71 -15.72
CA ASN A 38 1.73 -3.88 -16.28
C ASN A 38 1.74 -3.89 -17.82
N GLY A 39 1.89 -2.71 -18.44
CA GLY A 39 1.89 -2.54 -19.90
C GLY A 39 0.51 -2.55 -20.56
N THR A 40 -0.57 -2.81 -19.81
CA THR A 40 -1.95 -2.78 -20.33
C THR A 40 -2.55 -1.39 -20.13
N GLU A 41 -3.04 -0.78 -21.20
CA GLU A 41 -3.73 0.52 -21.15
C GLU A 41 -5.07 0.42 -20.43
N ILE A 42 -5.40 1.43 -19.62
CA ILE A 42 -6.67 1.51 -18.91
C ILE A 42 -7.56 2.63 -19.46
N PRO A 43 -8.89 2.50 -19.34
CA PRO A 43 -9.80 3.59 -19.66
C PRO A 43 -9.54 4.81 -18.76
N LEU A 44 -9.53 5.99 -19.38
CA LEU A 44 -9.47 7.27 -18.70
C LEU A 44 -10.38 8.29 -19.38
N GLN A 45 -10.83 9.29 -18.63
CA GLN A 45 -11.51 10.46 -19.16
C GLN A 45 -10.49 11.60 -19.23
N ALA A 46 -10.35 12.22 -20.39
CA ALA A 46 -9.50 13.38 -20.59
C ALA A 46 -10.35 14.59 -20.99
N ALA A 47 -10.11 15.73 -20.36
CA ALA A 47 -10.74 16.99 -20.72
C ALA A 47 -9.69 18.11 -20.71
N ARG A 48 -9.57 18.83 -21.84
CA ARG A 48 -8.82 20.09 -21.89
C ARG A 48 -9.67 21.18 -21.23
N ARG A 49 -9.05 21.96 -20.36
CA ARG A 49 -9.70 23.09 -19.66
C ARG A 49 -9.37 24.40 -20.36
N ASN A 50 -10.14 25.44 -20.06
CA ASN A 50 -10.00 26.77 -20.66
C ASN A 50 -8.70 27.49 -20.27
N ASP A 51 -8.03 27.03 -19.21
CA ASP A 51 -6.74 27.53 -18.72
C ASP A 51 -5.53 26.79 -19.31
N ASP A 52 -5.71 26.13 -20.46
CA ASP A 52 -4.72 25.27 -21.14
C ASP A 52 -4.17 24.10 -20.33
N THR A 53 -4.80 23.77 -19.19
CA THR A 53 -4.51 22.55 -18.43
C THR A 53 -5.30 21.36 -18.93
N PHE A 54 -4.76 20.15 -18.75
CA PHE A 54 -5.46 18.90 -19.02
C PHE A 54 -5.87 18.22 -17.72
N LEU A 55 -7.16 17.92 -17.59
CA LEU A 55 -7.68 17.12 -16.50
C LEU A 55 -7.88 15.68 -16.98
N LEU A 56 -7.19 14.75 -16.33
CA LEU A 56 -7.38 13.32 -16.52
C LEU A 56 -8.07 12.72 -15.31
N LYS A 57 -8.98 11.79 -15.55
CA LYS A 57 -9.66 11.01 -14.52
C LYS A 57 -9.60 9.55 -14.85
N PHE A 58 -9.18 8.73 -13.90
CA PHE A 58 -9.31 7.28 -13.99
C PHE A 58 -9.58 6.70 -12.61
N ARG A 59 -10.10 5.48 -12.58
CA ARG A 59 -10.42 4.76 -11.36
C ARG A 59 -9.68 3.41 -11.36
N PRO A 60 -8.56 3.27 -10.63
CA PRO A 60 -7.79 2.04 -10.63
C PRO A 60 -8.56 0.92 -9.93
N ILE A 61 -8.73 -0.22 -10.60
CA ILE A 61 -9.44 -1.39 -10.05
C ILE A 61 -8.47 -2.36 -9.38
N THR A 62 -7.22 -2.40 -9.86
CA THR A 62 -6.14 -3.25 -9.34
C THR A 62 -5.08 -2.40 -8.66
N ALA A 63 -4.42 -2.97 -7.65
CA ALA A 63 -3.26 -2.34 -7.04
C ALA A 63 -2.02 -2.60 -7.89
N GLY A 64 -1.06 -1.67 -7.88
CA GLY A 64 0.14 -1.77 -8.70
C GLY A 64 0.77 -0.41 -9.01
N ASP A 65 1.89 -0.44 -9.71
CA ASP A 65 2.54 0.74 -10.23
C ASP A 65 1.96 1.10 -11.60
N TYR A 66 1.15 2.16 -11.64
CA TYR A 66 0.61 2.68 -12.89
C TYR A 66 1.65 3.56 -13.59
N SER A 67 1.80 3.39 -14.89
CA SER A 67 2.64 4.24 -15.73
C SER A 67 1.79 5.30 -16.39
N ILE A 68 2.01 6.56 -16.04
CA ILE A 68 1.40 7.71 -16.71
C ILE A 68 2.36 8.15 -17.82
N ILE A 69 1.94 7.96 -19.06
CA ILE A 69 2.76 8.25 -20.24
C ILE A 69 2.23 9.52 -20.89
N LEU A 70 3.05 10.55 -20.86
CA LEU A 70 2.79 11.84 -21.49
C LEU A 70 3.67 11.97 -22.74
N LYS A 71 3.07 12.35 -23.86
CA LYS A 71 3.77 12.59 -25.12
C LYS A 71 3.40 13.95 -25.72
N ASP A 72 4.33 14.50 -26.48
CA ASP A 72 4.13 15.73 -27.24
C ASP A 72 3.39 15.50 -28.57
N PHE A 73 3.24 16.58 -29.36
CA PHE A 73 2.60 16.55 -30.68
C PHE A 73 3.38 15.75 -31.73
N LEU A 74 4.65 15.42 -31.49
CA LEU A 74 5.49 14.57 -32.34
C LEU A 74 5.50 13.11 -31.86
N GLU A 75 4.57 12.76 -30.97
CA GLU A 75 4.44 11.46 -30.31
C GLU A 75 5.67 11.04 -29.49
N GLN A 76 6.55 11.98 -29.15
CA GLN A 76 7.74 11.72 -28.35
C GLN A 76 7.38 11.77 -26.86
N PRO A 77 7.84 10.79 -26.05
CA PRO A 77 7.69 10.87 -24.60
C PRO A 77 8.36 12.14 -24.07
N ILE A 78 7.66 12.90 -23.24
CA ILE A 78 8.28 14.06 -22.59
C ILE A 78 9.35 13.59 -21.58
N PRO A 79 10.29 14.47 -21.19
CA PRO A 79 11.28 14.15 -20.16
C PRO A 79 10.62 13.64 -18.86
N GLY A 80 11.06 12.46 -18.40
CA GLY A 80 10.57 11.82 -17.19
C GLY A 80 9.35 10.90 -17.38
N SER A 81 8.76 10.88 -18.57
CA SER A 81 7.75 9.88 -18.96
C SER A 81 8.42 8.51 -19.16
N PRO A 82 7.88 7.39 -18.64
CA PRO A 82 6.66 7.29 -17.84
C PRO A 82 6.82 7.76 -16.38
N PHE A 83 5.79 8.42 -15.87
CA PHE A 83 5.70 8.76 -14.44
C PHE A 83 5.00 7.63 -13.68
N ILE A 84 5.69 7.08 -12.68
CA ILE A 84 5.14 6.01 -11.85
C ILE A 84 4.19 6.57 -10.80
N PHE A 85 2.97 6.04 -10.78
CA PHE A 85 1.93 6.35 -9.81
C PHE A 85 1.50 5.07 -9.07
N PRO A 86 1.93 4.87 -7.82
CA PRO A 86 1.62 3.66 -7.08
C PRO A 86 0.18 3.69 -6.54
N VAL A 87 -0.56 2.60 -6.73
CA VAL A 87 -1.90 2.38 -6.16
C VAL A 87 -1.88 1.17 -5.24
N TYR A 88 -2.56 1.29 -4.09
CA TYR A 88 -2.56 0.29 -3.03
C TYR A 88 -3.94 -0.33 -2.79
N ASN A 89 -3.96 -1.55 -2.26
CA ASN A 89 -5.16 -2.19 -1.75
C ASN A 89 -4.88 -2.87 -0.40
N PRO A 90 -4.79 -2.12 0.71
CA PRO A 90 -4.55 -2.70 2.03
C PRO A 90 -5.58 -3.76 2.44
N SER A 91 -6.81 -3.65 1.94
CA SER A 91 -7.91 -4.58 2.23
C SER A 91 -7.70 -5.97 1.60
N SER A 92 -6.81 -6.12 0.61
CA SER A 92 -6.48 -7.43 0.04
C SER A 92 -5.38 -8.18 0.79
N VAL A 93 -4.78 -7.58 1.81
CA VAL A 93 -3.82 -8.31 2.66
C VAL A 93 -4.61 -9.35 3.46
N HIS A 94 -4.26 -10.62 3.26
CA HIS A 94 -4.95 -11.73 3.89
C HIS A 94 -4.02 -12.45 4.87
N PHE A 95 -4.35 -12.39 6.16
CA PHE A 95 -3.58 -13.11 7.18
C PHE A 95 -4.02 -14.56 7.28
N GLU A 96 -3.07 -15.48 7.17
CA GLU A 96 -3.32 -16.90 7.36
C GLU A 96 -3.82 -17.20 8.77
N ALA A 97 -4.54 -18.32 8.90
CA ALA A 97 -4.88 -18.87 10.20
C ALA A 97 -3.58 -19.30 10.90
N SER A 98 -3.33 -18.76 12.08
CA SER A 98 -2.22 -19.19 12.93
C SER A 98 -2.68 -19.42 14.35
N ASN A 99 -2.00 -20.32 15.06
CA ASN A 99 -2.31 -20.59 16.44
C ASN A 99 -2.20 -19.28 17.25
N ARG A 100 -3.20 -19.03 18.10
CA ARG A 100 -3.16 -17.90 19.02
C ARG A 100 -2.12 -18.13 20.10
N LEU A 101 -1.96 -19.38 20.52
CA LEU A 101 -0.92 -19.83 21.43
C LEU A 101 0.35 -20.07 20.60
N GLN A 102 1.43 -19.35 20.87
CA GLN A 102 2.73 -19.55 20.20
C GLN A 102 3.88 -19.58 21.21
N PRO A 103 4.94 -20.35 20.95
CA PRO A 103 6.10 -20.40 21.82
C PRO A 103 6.87 -19.06 21.77
N ILE A 104 7.49 -18.68 22.88
CA ILE A 104 8.20 -17.39 23.02
C ILE A 104 9.34 -17.21 22.02
N ASN A 105 9.99 -18.31 21.61
CA ASN A 105 11.09 -18.31 20.65
C ASN A 105 10.63 -18.36 19.18
N ASP A 106 9.33 -18.53 18.92
CA ASP A 106 8.78 -18.49 17.56
C ASP A 106 7.37 -17.89 17.55
N CYS A 107 7.29 -16.56 17.75
CA CYS A 107 6.03 -15.81 17.64
C CYS A 107 5.95 -15.07 16.30
N HIS A 108 5.00 -15.46 15.44
CA HIS A 108 4.86 -14.91 14.11
C HIS A 108 3.41 -14.86 13.57
N LEU A 109 3.23 -14.03 12.54
CA LEU A 109 2.08 -13.99 11.66
C LEU A 109 2.53 -14.26 10.22
N ILE A 110 1.68 -14.91 9.44
CA ILE A 110 1.87 -15.05 7.99
C ILE A 110 0.71 -14.34 7.29
N CYS A 111 1.01 -13.60 6.24
CA CYS A 111 -0.02 -13.05 5.36
C CYS A 111 0.38 -13.08 3.90
N ASN A 112 -0.62 -13.21 3.04
CA ASN A 112 -0.53 -13.02 1.61
C ASN A 112 -0.68 -11.53 1.26
N ILE A 113 0.17 -11.04 0.36
CA ILE A 113 0.22 -9.62 -0.04
C ILE A 113 0.10 -9.43 -1.56
N ASP A 114 -0.26 -10.48 -2.29
CA ASP A 114 -0.24 -10.54 -3.77
C ASP A 114 -0.94 -9.34 -4.43
N LYS A 115 -2.11 -8.96 -3.89
CA LYS A 115 -2.96 -7.91 -4.47
C LYS A 115 -2.87 -6.57 -3.75
N ALA A 116 -1.97 -6.42 -2.78
CA ALA A 116 -1.88 -5.23 -1.93
C ALA A 116 -1.25 -4.02 -2.64
N GLY A 117 -0.58 -4.27 -3.78
CA GLY A 117 0.23 -3.28 -4.48
C GLY A 117 1.63 -3.14 -3.85
N PRO A 118 2.41 -2.13 -4.27
CA PRO A 118 3.78 -1.96 -3.82
C PRO A 118 3.90 -1.20 -2.49
N GLY A 119 4.62 -1.73 -1.51
CA GLY A 119 4.70 -1.06 -0.22
C GLY A 119 5.35 -1.83 0.91
N LYS A 120 5.34 -1.19 2.07
CA LYS A 120 5.93 -1.70 3.31
C LYS A 120 4.87 -1.83 4.38
N PHE A 121 5.07 -2.83 5.24
CA PHE A 121 4.32 -3.00 6.46
C PHE A 121 4.85 -2.09 7.55
N PHE A 122 3.92 -1.62 8.36
CA PHE A 122 4.19 -1.07 9.67
C PHE A 122 3.53 -1.99 10.71
N VAL A 123 4.27 -2.34 11.75
CA VAL A 123 3.82 -3.28 12.77
C VAL A 123 4.01 -2.62 14.13
N MET A 124 2.95 -2.61 14.93
CA MET A 124 2.99 -2.19 16.34
C MET A 124 2.60 -3.37 17.22
N VAL A 125 3.33 -3.53 18.31
CA VAL A 125 3.06 -4.59 19.28
C VAL A 125 2.64 -3.95 20.59
N TYR A 126 1.61 -4.53 21.21
CA TYR A 126 1.14 -4.13 22.52
C TYR A 126 1.18 -5.32 23.44
N SER A 127 1.75 -5.15 24.63
CA SER A 127 1.76 -6.18 25.67
C SER A 127 0.61 -5.93 26.65
N GLN A 128 -0.03 -7.00 27.09
CA GLN A 128 -1.07 -6.93 28.11
C GLN A 128 -0.43 -6.70 29.49
N ILE A 129 -0.94 -5.70 30.21
CA ILE A 129 -0.49 -5.40 31.58
C ILE A 129 -1.52 -5.90 32.60
N GLU A 130 -2.80 -5.62 32.36
CA GLU A 130 -3.93 -6.09 33.17
C GLU A 130 -5.02 -6.69 32.26
N GLU A 131 -6.11 -7.21 32.83
CA GLU A 131 -7.24 -7.66 32.04
C GLU A 131 -7.75 -6.53 31.13
N ASN A 132 -7.76 -6.79 29.82
CA ASN A 132 -8.15 -5.83 28.78
C ASN A 132 -7.31 -4.56 28.62
N GLN A 133 -6.26 -4.34 29.44
CA GLN A 133 -5.36 -3.20 29.32
C GLN A 133 -4.06 -3.57 28.59
N PHE A 134 -3.76 -2.85 27.50
CA PHE A 134 -2.64 -3.11 26.61
C PHE A 134 -1.80 -1.85 26.41
N HIS A 135 -0.48 -1.95 26.61
CA HIS A 135 0.45 -0.85 26.41
C HIS A 135 1.39 -1.15 25.23
N PRO A 136 1.75 -0.14 24.42
CA PRO A 136 2.68 -0.34 23.33
C PRO A 136 4.04 -0.77 23.88
N ILE A 137 4.70 -1.70 23.18
CA ILE A 137 6.05 -2.16 23.50
C ILE A 137 6.91 -2.13 22.25
N ILE A 138 8.15 -1.69 22.40
CA ILE A 138 9.16 -1.74 21.34
C ILE A 138 9.95 -3.04 21.53
N ILE A 139 9.83 -3.93 20.56
CA ILE A 139 10.54 -5.21 20.52
C ILE A 139 11.10 -5.44 19.12
N PRO A 140 12.08 -6.35 18.95
CA PRO A 140 12.53 -6.75 17.62
C PRO A 140 11.36 -7.30 16.78
N ILE A 141 11.24 -6.79 15.56
CA ILE A 141 10.27 -7.23 14.55
C ILE A 141 11.05 -7.51 13.28
N HIS A 142 10.86 -8.72 12.74
CA HIS A 142 11.49 -9.12 11.49
C HIS A 142 10.41 -9.48 10.46
N ILE A 143 10.52 -8.91 9.27
CA ILE A 143 9.60 -9.19 8.16
C ILE A 143 10.39 -9.89 7.08
N HIS A 144 10.05 -11.14 6.82
CA HIS A 144 10.73 -11.99 5.85
C HIS A 144 9.79 -12.35 4.70
N PRO A 145 10.19 -12.18 3.44
CA PRO A 145 9.43 -12.69 2.31
C PRO A 145 9.42 -14.23 2.33
N LEU A 146 8.30 -14.80 1.93
CA LEU A 146 8.07 -16.22 1.73
C LEU A 146 7.61 -16.48 0.27
N PRO A 147 7.61 -17.73 -0.20
CA PRO A 147 7.07 -18.07 -1.51
C PRO A 147 5.61 -17.64 -1.72
N SER A 148 5.18 -17.56 -2.99
CA SER A 148 3.79 -17.26 -3.37
C SER A 148 3.25 -15.94 -2.79
N ASN A 149 4.09 -14.90 -2.73
CA ASN A 149 3.74 -13.56 -2.21
C ASN A 149 3.22 -13.58 -0.76
N HIS A 150 3.70 -14.54 0.04
CA HIS A 150 3.51 -14.51 1.48
C HIS A 150 4.65 -13.76 2.16
N ILE A 151 4.38 -13.24 3.35
CA ILE A 151 5.39 -12.70 4.23
C ILE A 151 5.20 -13.28 5.63
N ARG A 152 6.32 -13.48 6.33
CA ARG A 152 6.35 -13.80 7.76
C ARG A 152 6.72 -12.56 8.54
N ILE A 153 5.84 -12.17 9.48
CA ILE A 153 6.09 -11.12 10.45
C ILE A 153 6.40 -11.81 11.78
N SER A 154 7.68 -11.87 12.14
CA SER A 154 8.16 -12.43 13.40
C SER A 154 8.37 -11.32 14.42
N ILE A 155 8.00 -11.59 15.67
CA ILE A 155 8.26 -10.71 16.81
C ILE A 155 9.07 -11.48 17.86
N SER A 156 9.88 -10.76 18.66
CA SER A 156 10.67 -11.36 19.75
C SER A 156 10.17 -10.86 21.12
N PRO A 157 9.14 -11.49 21.72
CA PRO A 157 8.61 -11.08 23.01
C PRO A 157 9.66 -11.25 24.12
N PRO A 158 9.82 -10.28 25.03
CA PRO A 158 10.83 -10.38 26.10
C PRO A 158 10.40 -11.31 27.24
N LYS A 159 9.11 -11.64 27.34
CA LYS A 159 8.54 -12.51 28.38
C LYS A 159 7.28 -13.21 27.89
N ILE A 160 6.87 -14.23 28.62
CA ILE A 160 5.59 -14.91 28.44
C ILE A 160 4.45 -13.92 28.72
N GLY A 161 3.39 -13.95 27.92
CA GLY A 161 2.26 -13.06 28.10
C GLY A 161 1.36 -12.93 26.87
N THR A 162 0.35 -12.08 26.97
CA THR A 162 -0.57 -11.80 25.86
C THR A 162 -0.15 -10.54 25.12
N TYR A 163 -0.16 -10.61 23.79
CA TYR A 163 0.25 -9.55 22.89
C TYR A 163 -0.83 -9.28 21.83
N ARG A 164 -0.96 -8.03 21.43
CA ARG A 164 -1.76 -7.62 20.26
C ARG A 164 -0.83 -7.05 19.21
N ILE A 165 -0.95 -7.56 17.99
CA ILE A 165 -0.14 -7.13 16.86
C ILE A 165 -1.05 -6.35 15.93
N TYR A 166 -0.74 -5.07 15.74
CA TYR A 166 -1.41 -4.18 14.81
C TYR A 166 -0.54 -4.01 13.57
N THR A 167 -1.15 -4.15 12.40
CA THR A 167 -0.50 -4.05 11.11
C THR A 167 -1.16 -2.97 10.26
N ALA A 168 -0.33 -2.20 9.57
CA ALA A 168 -0.75 -1.24 8.57
C ALA A 168 0.09 -1.41 7.31
N TYR A 169 -0.51 -1.15 6.15
CA TYR A 169 0.17 -1.14 4.87
C TYR A 169 0.25 0.30 4.38
N ARG A 170 1.45 0.85 4.17
CA ARG A 170 1.63 2.28 3.80
C ARG A 170 0.93 3.25 4.77
N ASN A 171 0.93 2.93 6.07
CA ASN A 171 0.23 3.65 7.15
C ASN A 171 -1.30 3.57 7.10
N ILE A 172 -1.86 2.73 6.24
CA ILE A 172 -3.30 2.46 6.19
C ILE A 172 -3.56 1.21 7.01
N PRO A 173 -4.37 1.28 8.10
CA PRO A 173 -4.71 0.12 8.89
C PRO A 173 -5.30 -0.99 8.03
N ILE A 174 -4.81 -2.22 8.21
CA ILE A 174 -5.40 -3.38 7.55
C ILE A 174 -6.59 -3.81 8.41
N ASN A 175 -7.80 -3.93 7.85
CA ASN A 175 -9.04 -4.14 8.61
C ASN A 175 -9.12 -5.43 9.45
N ASP A 176 -8.09 -6.28 9.41
CA ASP A 176 -7.96 -7.51 10.20
C ASP A 176 -6.85 -7.43 11.29
N ALA A 177 -6.27 -6.24 11.48
CA ALA A 177 -5.09 -5.97 12.30
C ALA A 177 -5.29 -6.04 13.83
N LYS A 178 -6.40 -6.58 14.35
CA LYS A 178 -6.53 -6.89 15.78
C LYS A 178 -6.30 -8.39 16.01
N LYS A 179 -5.16 -8.92 15.58
CA LYS A 179 -4.80 -10.32 15.84
C LYS A 179 -4.22 -10.42 17.26
N LYS A 180 -5.07 -10.82 18.22
CA LYS A 180 -4.64 -11.18 19.59
C LYS A 180 -3.79 -12.46 19.52
N ARG A 181 -2.64 -12.45 20.19
CA ARG A 181 -1.72 -13.59 20.34
C ARG A 181 -1.41 -13.80 21.80
N ASN A 182 -1.38 -15.04 22.23
CA ASN A 182 -1.00 -15.48 23.56
C ASN A 182 0.34 -16.18 23.41
N VAL A 183 1.40 -15.61 23.97
CA VAL A 183 2.74 -16.18 23.91
C VAL A 183 2.97 -16.97 25.19
N PHE A 184 3.41 -18.23 25.05
CA PHE A 184 3.72 -19.12 26.16
C PHE A 184 5.20 -19.56 26.14
N GLY A 185 5.74 -19.92 27.30
CA GLY A 185 7.06 -20.54 27.42
C GLY A 185 6.92 -22.05 27.30
N ALA A 186 7.89 -22.68 26.65
CA ALA A 186 8.09 -24.12 26.73
C ALA A 186 8.89 -24.45 28.01
#